data_AF-A0AA40LWA4-F1
#
_entry.id   AF-A0AA40LWA4-F1
#
_cell.length_a   1.000
_cell.length_b   1.000
_cell.length_c   1.000
_cell.angle_alpha   90.00
_cell.angle_beta   90.00
_cell.angle_gamma   90.00
#
_symmetry.space_group_name_H-M   'P 1'
#
loop_
_entity.id
_entity.type
_entity.pdbx_description
1 polymer ?
#
loop_
_entity_poly.entity_id
_entity_poly.type
_entity_poly.pdbx_seq_one_letter_code
_entity_poly.pdbx_strand_id
1 'polypeptide(L)'
;MARIRRATPLQFILLVPFRSSMEAQIACHLLAFSAQPPPGSGHQEFRVSGSRVAIRLTADDMDQLRLSISSCLQEIFVLIETMQHILPPFFFVSPRTMNGG
;
A
#
# COMPACT_ATOMS: atom_id res chain seq x y z
N MET A 1 27.76 -5.22 30.51
CA MET A 1 26.74 -5.85 29.63
C MET A 1 25.53 -4.92 29.56
N ALA A 2 25.41 -4.14 28.49
CA ALA A 2 24.31 -3.19 28.33
C ALA A 2 23.03 -3.94 27.89
N ARG A 3 21.97 -3.84 28.69
CA ARG A 3 20.62 -4.23 28.25
C ARG A 3 20.25 -3.31 27.09
N ILE A 4 20.31 -3.83 25.87
CA ILE A 4 19.76 -3.19 24.69
C ILE A 4 18.27 -2.99 25.00
N ARG A 5 17.87 -1.75 25.33
CA ARG A 5 16.47 -1.37 25.27
C ARG A 5 16.10 -1.49 23.80
N ARG A 6 15.42 -2.57 23.43
CA ARG A 6 14.72 -2.61 22.14
C ARG A 6 13.71 -1.46 22.22
N ALA A 7 14.02 -0.34 21.59
CA ALA A 7 13.03 0.67 21.29
C ALA A 7 11.94 -0.05 20.49
N THR A 8 10.68 0.03 20.92
CA THR A 8 9.59 -0.53 20.12
C THR A 8 9.48 0.33 18.86
N PRO A 9 9.71 -0.24 17.67
CA PRO A 9 9.63 0.53 16.44
C PRO A 9 8.22 1.08 16.29
N LEU A 10 8.11 2.32 15.85
CA LEU A 10 6.84 2.95 15.55
C LEU A 10 6.21 2.24 14.35
N GLN A 11 4.89 2.05 14.38
CA GLN A 11 4.15 1.34 13.34
C GLN A 11 2.96 2.16 12.86
N PHE A 12 2.75 2.16 11.56
CA PHE A 12 1.58 2.72 10.90
C PHE A 12 1.00 1.71 9.93
N ILE A 13 -0.32 1.56 9.92
CA ILE A 13 -1.02 0.62 9.03
C ILE A 13 -2.05 1.40 8.23
N LEU A 14 -1.92 1.33 6.91
CA LEU A 14 -2.89 1.88 5.96
C LEU A 14 -3.67 0.73 5.30
N LEU A 15 -4.99 0.86 5.27
CA LEU A 15 -5.88 -0.09 4.60
C LEU A 15 -6.54 0.59 3.41
N VAL A 16 -6.15 0.20 2.21
CA VAL A 16 -6.69 0.76 0.97
C VAL A 16 -7.68 -0.23 0.37
N PRO A 17 -8.99 0.11 0.28
CA PRO A 17 -9.96 -0.72 -0.40
C PRO A 17 -9.88 -0.54 -1.92
N PHE A 18 -9.95 -1.65 -2.65
CA PHE A 18 -10.08 -1.73 -4.10
C PHE A 18 -11.42 -2.37 -4.47
N ARG A 19 -11.85 -2.20 -5.73
CA ARG A 19 -13.16 -2.66 -6.21
C ARG A 19 -13.20 -4.17 -6.40
N SER A 20 -12.05 -4.79 -6.66
CA SER A 20 -11.91 -6.24 -6.81
C SER A 20 -10.63 -6.77 -6.17
N SER A 21 -10.58 -8.09 -5.93
CA SER A 21 -9.35 -8.74 -5.46
C SER A 21 -8.23 -8.70 -6.50
N MET A 22 -8.58 -8.77 -7.80
CA MET A 22 -7.62 -8.65 -8.89
C MET A 22 -6.97 -7.25 -8.90
N GLU A 23 -7.77 -6.20 -8.77
CA GLU A 23 -7.27 -4.82 -8.69
C GLU A 23 -6.37 -4.63 -7.46
N ALA A 24 -6.74 -5.18 -6.30
CA ALA A 24 -5.89 -5.15 -5.10
C ALA A 24 -4.55 -5.88 -5.31
N GLN A 25 -4.55 -7.01 -6.03
CA GLN A 25 -3.31 -7.74 -6.36
C GLN A 25 -2.41 -6.94 -7.30
N ILE A 26 -2.97 -6.37 -8.37
CA ILE A 26 -2.23 -5.52 -9.31
C ILE A 26 -1.65 -4.30 -8.58
N ALA A 27 -2.47 -3.65 -7.75
CA ALA A 27 -2.06 -2.50 -6.95
C ALA A 27 -0.89 -2.85 -6.03
N CYS A 28 -0.99 -3.97 -5.32
CA CYS A 28 0.07 -4.44 -4.45
C CYS A 28 1.37 -4.74 -5.22
N HIS A 29 1.27 -5.30 -6.42
CA HIS A 29 2.44 -5.62 -7.25
C HIS A 29 3.13 -4.36 -7.76
N LEU A 30 2.35 -3.35 -8.20
CA LEU A 30 2.88 -2.06 -8.65
C LEU A 30 3.49 -1.26 -7.50
N LEU A 31 2.88 -1.28 -6.32
CA LEU A 31 3.44 -0.66 -5.12
C LEU A 31 4.74 -1.34 -4.68
N ALA A 32 4.78 -2.68 -4.69
CA ALA A 32 6.00 -3.43 -4.36
C ALA A 32 7.13 -3.19 -5.37
N PHE A 33 6.80 -2.98 -6.65
CA PHE A 33 7.76 -2.61 -7.68
C PHE A 33 8.29 -1.18 -7.48
N SER A 34 7.43 -0.25 -7.08
CA SER A 34 7.79 1.16 -6.81
C SER A 34 8.58 1.33 -5.51
N ALA A 35 8.36 0.46 -4.52
CA ALA A 35 9.02 0.51 -3.23
C ALA A 35 10.49 0.06 -3.36
N GLN A 36 11.33 0.93 -3.92
CA GLN A 36 12.78 0.85 -3.71
C GLN A 36 13.04 1.28 -2.26
N PRO A 37 13.51 0.41 -1.36
CA PRO A 37 13.82 0.83 -0.01
C PRO A 37 14.98 1.83 -0.06
N PRO A 38 14.81 3.09 0.41
CA PRO A 38 15.97 3.93 0.66
C PRO A 38 16.95 3.20 1.59
N PRO A 39 18.27 3.29 1.35
CA PRO A 39 19.25 2.65 2.23
C PRO A 39 19.09 3.19 3.65
N GLY A 40 18.72 2.31 4.59
CA GLY A 40 18.50 2.65 6.00
C GLY A 40 17.08 3.10 6.37
N SER A 41 16.10 2.98 5.48
CA SER A 41 14.70 3.34 5.75
C SER A 41 13.88 2.18 6.33
N GLY A 42 12.93 2.52 7.19
CA GLY A 42 12.08 1.59 7.92
C GLY A 42 11.39 0.52 7.04
N HIS A 43 11.15 -0.65 7.62
CA HIS A 43 10.53 -1.77 6.90
C HIS A 43 9.11 -1.41 6.44
N GLN A 44 8.87 -1.53 5.13
CA GLN A 44 7.57 -1.44 4.48
C GLN A 44 7.12 -2.84 4.05
N GLU A 45 5.94 -3.28 4.50
CA GLU A 45 5.35 -4.57 4.15
C GLU A 45 3.98 -4.36 3.51
N PHE A 46 3.74 -5.02 2.38
CA PHE A 46 2.46 -5.00 1.69
C PHE A 46 1.77 -6.36 1.82
N ARG A 47 0.48 -6.35 2.15
CA ARG A 47 -0.32 -7.57 2.27
C ARG A 47 -1.70 -7.39 1.66
N VAL A 48 -2.08 -8.28 0.76
CA VAL A 48 -3.43 -8.29 0.18
C VAL A 48 -4.35 -9.17 1.02
N SER A 49 -5.54 -8.67 1.33
CA SER A 49 -6.62 -9.42 1.97
C SER A 49 -7.92 -9.18 1.19
N GLY A 50 -8.30 -10.16 0.35
CA GLY A 50 -9.45 -10.03 -0.54
C GLY A 50 -9.27 -8.86 -1.51
N SER A 51 -10.13 -7.85 -1.41
CA SER A 51 -10.08 -6.62 -2.20
C SER A 51 -9.40 -5.45 -1.48
N ARG A 52 -8.68 -5.68 -0.38
CA ARG A 52 -8.00 -4.63 0.40
C ARG A 52 -6.49 -4.86 0.39
N VAL A 53 -5.72 -3.79 0.26
CA VAL A 53 -4.27 -3.82 0.48
C VAL A 53 -3.97 -3.19 1.83
N ALA A 54 -3.32 -3.96 2.70
CA ALA A 54 -2.77 -3.51 3.95
C ALA A 54 -1.29 -3.16 3.75
N ILE A 55 -0.93 -1.95 4.12
CA ILE A 55 0.45 -1.44 4.01
C ILE A 55 0.91 -1.16 5.43
N ARG A 56 1.91 -1.91 5.90
CA ARG A 56 2.53 -1.71 7.21
C ARG A 56 3.85 -0.98 7.02
N LEU A 57 3.94 0.21 7.59
CA LEU A 57 5.17 0.99 7.70
C LEU A 57 5.69 0.85 9.11
N THR A 58 6.96 0.52 9.25
CA THR A 58 7.63 0.44 10.55
C THR A 58 8.93 1.21 10.50
N ALA A 59 9.21 2.02 11.52
CA ALA A 59 10.38 2.88 11.58
C ALA A 59 10.86 3.05 13.02
N ASP A 60 12.14 3.33 13.21
CA ASP A 60 12.72 3.48 14.56
C ASP A 60 12.48 4.88 15.14
N ASP A 61 12.28 5.88 14.28
CA ASP A 61 12.03 7.26 14.66
C ASP A 61 10.81 7.87 13.94
N MET A 62 10.27 8.95 14.52
CA MET A 62 9.04 9.57 14.04
C MET A 62 9.23 10.30 12.70
N ASP A 63 10.42 10.85 12.43
CA ASP A 63 10.70 11.60 11.21
C ASP A 63 10.83 10.64 10.02
N GLN A 64 11.49 9.51 10.22
CA GLN A 64 11.54 8.39 9.28
C GLN A 64 10.13 7.84 9.03
N LEU A 65 9.32 7.64 10.06
CA LEU A 65 7.94 7.18 9.88
C LEU A 65 7.11 8.19 9.06
N ARG A 66 7.23 9.48 9.34
CA ARG A 66 6.53 10.55 8.61
C ARG A 66 6.95 10.60 7.15
N LEU A 67 8.24 10.47 6.87
CA LEU A 67 8.77 10.41 5.51
C LEU A 67 8.24 9.18 4.76
N SER A 68 8.27 8.00 5.40
CA SER A 68 7.72 6.77 4.84
C SER A 68 6.22 6.86 4.56
N ILE A 69 5.44 7.45 5.47
CA ILE A 69 3.99 7.69 5.25
C ILE A 69 3.79 8.61 4.05
N SER A 70 4.53 9.71 3.97
CA SER A 70 4.38 10.70 2.91
C SER A 70 4.72 10.10 1.54
N SER A 71 5.84 9.38 1.44
CA SER A 71 6.24 8.67 0.23
C SER A 71 5.21 7.62 -0.18
N CYS A 72 4.73 6.81 0.78
CA CYS A 72 3.73 5.79 0.53
C CYS A 72 2.42 6.37 -0.01
N LEU A 73 1.92 7.47 0.57
CA LEU A 73 0.72 8.14 0.07
C LEU A 73 0.92 8.70 -1.35
N GLN A 74 2.11 9.19 -1.66
CA GLN A 74 2.43 9.69 -2.99
C GLN A 74 2.48 8.56 -4.03
N GLU A 75 3.07 7.41 -3.71
CA GLU A 75 3.04 6.20 -4.55
C GLU A 75 1.60 5.72 -4.79
N ILE A 76 0.77 5.71 -3.75
CA ILE A 76 -0.65 5.32 -3.87
C ILE A 76 -1.40 6.31 -4.76
N PHE A 77 -1.14 7.60 -4.63
CA PHE A 77 -1.78 8.60 -5.49
C PHE A 77 -1.44 8.35 -6.96
N VAL A 78 -0.15 8.19 -7.28
CA VAL A 78 0.30 7.87 -8.64
C VAL A 78 -0.30 6.55 -9.13
N LEU A 79 -0.39 5.55 -8.26
CA LEU A 79 -1.00 4.26 -8.59
C LEU A 79 -2.48 4.41 -8.95
N ILE A 80 -3.26 5.13 -8.12
CA ILE A 80 -4.69 5.33 -8.36
C ILE A 80 -4.89 6.11 -9.66
N GLU A 81 -4.11 7.17 -9.90
CA GLU A 81 -4.14 7.93 -11.14
C GLU A 81 -3.81 7.04 -12.35
N THR A 82 -2.75 6.23 -12.25
CA THR A 82 -2.32 5.28 -13.29
C THR A 82 -3.42 4.26 -13.57
N MET A 83 -4.00 3.69 -12.52
CA MET A 83 -5.09 2.74 -12.64
C MET A 83 -6.27 3.41 -13.36
N GLN A 84 -6.73 4.57 -12.90
CA GLN A 84 -7.89 5.25 -13.48
C GLN A 84 -7.70 5.67 -14.95
N HIS A 85 -6.50 6.08 -15.34
CA HIS A 85 -6.23 6.61 -16.68
C HIS A 85 -5.69 5.57 -17.68
N ILE A 86 -5.03 4.51 -17.21
CA ILE A 86 -4.39 3.51 -18.07
C ILE A 86 -5.17 2.20 -18.13
N LEU A 87 -5.83 1.78 -17.04
CA LEU A 87 -6.59 0.53 -17.06
C LEU A 87 -7.92 0.75 -17.81
N PRO A 88 -8.26 -0.12 -18.78
CA PRO A 88 -9.53 -0.06 -19.50
C PRO A 88 -10.73 -0.02 -18.55
N PRO A 89 -11.84 0.66 -18.92
CA PRO A 89 -13.03 0.80 -18.06
C PRO A 89 -13.59 -0.54 -17.57
N PHE A 90 -13.35 -1.64 -18.28
CA PHE A 90 -13.78 -3.00 -17.91
C PHE A 90 -13.12 -3.53 -16.63
N PHE A 91 -11.93 -3.04 -16.25
CA PHE A 91 -11.32 -3.36 -14.95
C PHE A 91 -12.02 -2.67 -13.77
N PHE A 92 -12.79 -1.61 -14.06
CA PHE A 92 -13.47 -0.77 -13.09
C PHE A 92 -14.98 -1.00 -12.99
N VAL A 93 -15.54 -1.86 -13.87
CA VAL A 93 -16.94 -2.28 -13.81
C VAL A 93 -17.11 -3.21 -12.61
N SER A 94 -17.86 -2.75 -11.61
CA SER A 94 -18.28 -3.62 -10.51
C SER A 94 -19.22 -4.71 -11.06
N PRO A 95 -19.13 -5.98 -10.62
CA PRO A 95 -20.03 -7.06 -11.06
C PRO A 95 -21.51 -6.87 -10.69
N ARG A 96 -21.94 -5.68 -10.28
CA ARG A 96 -23.25 -5.44 -9.65
C ARG A 96 -24.39 -5.05 -10.57
N THR A 97 -24.24 -5.17 -11.89
CA THR A 97 -25.34 -4.92 -12.83
C THR A 97 -25.57 -6.11 -13.76
N MET A 98 -25.87 -7.27 -13.18
CA MET A 98 -26.64 -8.28 -13.90
C MET A 98 -27.92 -8.52 -13.11
N ASN A 99 -28.84 -7.55 -13.20
CA ASN A 99 -30.23 -7.79 -12.84
C ASN A 99 -30.93 -8.13 -14.16
N GLY A 100 -31.24 -9.42 -14.33
CA GLY A 100 -31.92 -9.94 -15.50
C GLY A 100 -33.31 -9.33 -15.66
N GLY A 101 -33.63 -8.94 -16.89
CA GLY A 101 -35.01 -8.79 -17.36
C GLY A 101 -35.49 -10.09 -17.99
#